data_AF-A0A8H4L4Y8-F1
#
_entry.id   AF-A0A8H4L4Y8-F1
#
_cell.length_a   1.000
_cell.length_b   1.000
_cell.length_c   1.000
_cell.angle_alpha   90.00
_cell.angle_beta   90.00
_cell.angle_gamma   90.00
#
_symmetry.space_group_name_H-M   'P 1'
#
loop_
_entity.id
_entity.type
_entity.pdbx_description
1 polymer ?
#
loop_
_entity_poly.entity_id
_entity_poly.type
_entity_poly.pdbx_seq_one_letter_code
_entity_poly.pdbx_strand_id
1 'polypeptide(L)'
;MVLKIWFWCGGRSKMELAEGFSHPVITILRRSGVLRAATQTSLELNETDCGDELQRKWLLWVEKESWVRLVHAMFSHDAEASMTLLINPSLSYTEMKLTLPSEDGLWGAKTAEKWKLQMLSHESDRHRSLSMTACLRSIFNSGTLRGGDLAPSTLMFTLYGLWGLIWEYRQAHHMLRVGDLFCGLDGLTLTSRFDALAKALDVLRRAVEILISKDGSHYSAQSLAELNTVLEFNAMALCAPLRTLPAFAGKYGETEAQRLYPVVEDWVQSREARQAIWHAGQVYKWAKDLECQHMRDFQSVAVYHASLVFWVYGIIMSYRNEQESVSLDQPTQCLGRAILLDGAMSLDNNNFIANGLGIPAIEDVASRLESPTALVPLYNPSRTMKVGLGILRKGASQCGSLSEGGTPTFVVALVQLMNALGNAADTIGLG
;
A
#
# COMPACT_ATOMS: atom_id res chain seq x y z
N MET A 1 -5.26 16.98 10.74
CA MET A 1 -5.29 17.51 9.35
C MET A 1 -3.98 18.22 8.97
N VAL A 2 -3.43 19.12 9.80
CA VAL A 2 -2.15 19.81 9.52
C VAL A 2 -0.95 18.86 9.42
N LEU A 3 -0.83 17.86 10.31
CA LEU A 3 0.26 16.87 10.27
C LEU A 3 0.33 16.11 8.94
N LYS A 4 -0.81 15.61 8.46
CA LYS A 4 -0.91 14.93 7.15
C LYS A 4 -0.44 15.86 6.02
N ILE A 5 -0.88 17.11 6.01
CA ILE A 5 -0.46 18.10 5.00
C ILE A 5 1.06 18.35 5.07
N TRP A 6 1.62 18.52 6.27
CA TRP A 6 3.05 18.77 6.45
C TRP A 6 3.91 17.57 6.04
N PHE A 7 3.45 16.35 6.30
CA PHE A 7 4.14 15.15 5.88
C PHE A 7 4.22 15.04 4.33
N TRP A 8 3.12 15.32 3.64
CA TRP A 8 3.02 15.17 2.18
C TRP A 8 3.39 16.41 1.37
N CYS A 9 3.83 17.50 2.00
CA CYS A 9 4.13 18.74 1.28
C CYS A 9 5.47 18.74 0.51
N GLY A 10 6.33 17.73 0.70
CA GLY A 10 7.64 17.62 0.03
C GLY A 10 8.77 18.44 0.67
N GLY A 11 8.45 19.30 1.64
CA GLY A 11 9.46 20.02 2.42
C GLY A 11 10.06 19.15 3.52
N ARG A 12 11.36 18.82 3.42
CA ARG A 12 12.07 17.96 4.39
C ARG A 12 11.83 18.36 5.85
N SER A 13 12.04 19.63 6.20
CA SER A 13 11.86 20.09 7.58
C SER A 13 10.42 19.96 8.08
N LYS A 14 9.42 20.19 7.21
CA LYS A 14 8.01 20.03 7.58
C LYS A 14 7.64 18.55 7.76
N MET A 15 8.21 17.67 6.94
CA MET A 15 8.04 16.22 7.07
C MET A 15 8.64 15.71 8.38
N GLU A 16 9.88 16.12 8.71
CA GLU A 16 10.55 15.77 9.97
C GLU A 16 9.78 16.28 11.19
N LEU A 17 9.23 17.50 11.13
CA LEU A 17 8.36 18.02 12.18
C LEU A 17 7.05 17.24 12.29
N ALA A 18 6.40 16.90 11.17
CA ALA A 18 5.15 16.13 11.19
C ALA A 18 5.35 14.74 11.83
N GLU A 19 6.47 14.07 11.51
CA GLU A 19 6.86 12.81 12.13
C GLU A 19 7.10 12.98 13.65
N GLY A 20 7.87 13.99 14.05
CA GLY A 20 8.13 14.28 15.46
C GLY A 20 6.86 14.59 16.26
N PHE A 21 5.95 15.39 15.73
CA PHE A 21 4.70 15.78 16.40
C PHE A 21 3.62 14.69 16.40
N SER A 22 3.72 13.68 15.54
CA SER A 22 2.77 12.56 15.54
C SER A 22 2.88 11.72 16.82
N HIS A 23 4.08 11.58 17.38
CA HIS A 23 4.34 10.80 18.59
C HIS A 23 3.63 11.36 19.86
N PRO A 24 3.72 12.68 20.17
CA PRO A 24 2.93 13.29 21.23
C PRO A 24 1.41 13.07 21.07
N VAL A 25 0.88 13.19 19.86
CA VAL A 25 -0.56 13.00 19.61
C VAL A 25 -0.98 11.56 19.94
N ILE A 26 -0.22 10.57 19.46
CA ILE A 26 -0.46 9.16 19.77
C ILE A 26 -0.37 8.92 21.28
N THR A 27 0.58 9.56 21.96
CA THR A 27 0.73 9.48 23.42
C THR A 27 -0.50 10.05 24.14
N ILE A 28 -1.03 11.18 23.68
CA ILE A 28 -2.26 11.78 24.23
C ILE A 28 -3.45 10.82 24.04
N LEU A 29 -3.61 10.22 22.85
CA LEU A 29 -4.66 9.24 22.57
C LEU A 29 -4.57 7.99 23.46
N ARG A 30 -3.37 7.51 23.73
CA ARG A 30 -3.14 6.40 24.69
C ARG A 30 -3.56 6.78 26.10
N ARG A 31 -3.20 7.99 26.54
CA ARG A 31 -3.46 8.48 27.91
C ARG A 31 -4.90 8.90 28.15
N SER A 32 -5.63 9.32 27.12
CA SER A 32 -7.06 9.64 27.23
C SER A 32 -7.94 8.39 27.35
N GLY A 33 -7.40 7.19 27.07
CA GLY A 33 -8.12 5.93 27.17
C GLY A 33 -9.10 5.67 26.02
N VAL A 34 -9.19 6.57 25.04
CA VAL A 34 -10.13 6.51 23.90
C VAL A 34 -9.90 5.31 22.97
N LEU A 35 -8.74 4.65 23.07
CA LEU A 35 -8.41 3.45 22.28
C LEU A 35 -9.08 2.17 22.82
N ARG A 36 -9.67 2.22 24.02
CA ARG A 36 -10.26 1.04 24.68
C ARG A 36 -11.69 0.82 24.20
N ALA A 37 -12.06 -0.41 23.85
CA ALA A 37 -13.44 -0.75 23.48
C ALA A 37 -14.47 -0.37 24.56
N ALA A 38 -14.08 -0.40 25.84
CA ALA A 38 -14.95 -0.07 26.97
C ALA A 38 -15.41 1.40 27.01
N THR A 39 -14.72 2.33 26.34
CA THR A 39 -15.17 3.74 26.28
C THR A 39 -16.28 3.97 25.27
N GLN A 40 -16.64 2.95 24.47
CA GLN A 40 -17.73 2.99 23.51
C GLN A 40 -19.03 2.41 24.08
N THR A 41 -19.45 2.88 25.25
CA THR A 41 -20.79 2.54 25.76
C THR A 41 -21.84 3.01 24.75
N SER A 42 -22.62 2.07 24.21
CA SER A 42 -23.74 2.34 23.33
C SER A 42 -24.69 3.32 24.00
N LEU A 43 -25.01 4.41 23.30
CA LEU A 43 -26.05 5.32 23.75
C LEU A 43 -27.40 4.61 23.59
N GLU A 44 -28.11 4.41 24.69
CA GLU A 44 -29.47 3.90 24.66
C GLU A 44 -30.39 4.97 24.07
N LEU A 45 -30.70 4.80 22.78
CA LEU A 45 -31.63 5.61 22.02
C LEU A 45 -33.01 4.98 22.08
N ASN A 46 -33.97 5.70 22.65
CA ASN A 46 -35.37 5.28 22.73
C ASN A 46 -36.20 6.03 21.68
N GLU A 47 -37.25 5.38 21.16
CA GLU A 47 -38.18 6.03 20.23
C GLU A 47 -38.90 7.24 20.85
N THR A 48 -38.99 7.31 22.17
CA THR A 48 -39.63 8.40 22.92
C THR A 48 -38.71 9.60 23.17
N ASP A 49 -37.41 9.51 22.88
CA ASP A 49 -36.46 10.61 23.12
C ASP A 49 -36.80 11.83 22.26
N CYS A 50 -37.05 12.99 22.88
CA CYS A 50 -37.39 14.23 22.19
C CYS A 50 -36.85 15.46 22.94
N GLY A 51 -36.88 16.62 22.29
CA GLY A 51 -36.47 17.90 22.89
C GLY A 51 -35.03 17.89 23.39
N ASP A 52 -34.82 18.46 24.58
CA ASP A 52 -33.48 18.67 25.16
C ASP A 52 -32.72 17.35 25.42
N GLU A 53 -33.43 16.28 25.78
CA GLU A 53 -32.80 14.98 26.03
C GLU A 53 -32.24 14.38 24.74
N LEU A 54 -32.99 14.50 23.64
CA LEU A 54 -32.51 14.06 22.32
C LEU A 54 -31.30 14.88 21.87
N GLN A 55 -31.35 16.21 22.06
CA GLN A 55 -30.24 17.10 21.74
C GLN A 55 -28.99 16.74 22.55
N ARG A 56 -29.14 16.46 23.85
CA ARG A 56 -28.05 16.05 24.74
C ARG A 56 -27.43 14.72 24.30
N LYS A 57 -28.25 13.70 23.99
CA LYS A 57 -27.79 12.40 23.50
C LYS A 57 -27.04 12.53 22.17
N TRP A 58 -27.54 13.36 21.25
CA TRP A 58 -26.89 13.61 19.97
C TRP A 58 -25.52 14.28 20.14
N LEU A 59 -25.41 15.32 20.97
CA LEU A 59 -24.13 15.98 21.22
C LEU A 59 -23.09 15.04 21.87
N LEU A 60 -23.52 14.19 22.81
CA LEU A 60 -22.67 13.15 23.39
C LEU A 60 -22.23 12.11 22.34
N TRP A 61 -23.10 11.75 21.41
CA TRP A 61 -22.73 10.88 20.29
C TRP A 61 -21.71 11.55 19.38
N VAL A 62 -21.92 12.82 19.01
CA VAL A 62 -20.99 13.59 18.16
C VAL A 62 -19.60 13.66 18.80
N GLU A 63 -19.52 13.92 20.11
CA GLU A 63 -18.24 13.94 20.82
C GLU A 63 -17.55 12.57 20.76
N LYS A 64 -18.27 11.48 21.02
CA LYS A 64 -17.72 10.12 20.95
C LYS A 64 -17.25 9.76 19.54
N GLU A 65 -18.09 9.99 18.53
CA GLU A 65 -17.79 9.70 17.12
C GLU A 65 -16.62 10.57 16.62
N SER A 66 -16.48 11.81 17.10
CA SER A 66 -15.32 12.67 16.81
C SER A 66 -14.01 11.99 17.23
N TRP A 67 -13.98 11.40 18.44
CA TRP A 67 -12.81 10.66 18.91
C TRP A 67 -12.56 9.40 18.08
N VAL A 68 -13.59 8.66 17.72
CA VAL A 68 -13.46 7.45 16.87
C VAL A 68 -12.84 7.81 15.52
N ARG A 69 -13.37 8.85 14.87
CA ARG A 69 -12.87 9.34 13.58
C ARG A 69 -11.45 9.88 13.69
N LEU A 70 -11.13 10.61 14.76
CA LEU A 70 -9.78 11.12 15.01
C LEU A 70 -8.77 9.97 15.16
N VAL A 71 -9.10 8.93 15.95
CA VAL A 71 -8.21 7.78 16.12
C VAL A 71 -8.00 7.05 14.80
N HIS A 72 -9.06 6.78 14.04
CA HIS A 72 -8.94 6.12 12.73
C HIS A 72 -8.11 6.95 11.75
N ALA A 73 -8.32 8.27 11.69
CA ALA A 73 -7.53 9.16 10.84
C ALA A 73 -6.05 9.17 11.25
N MET A 74 -5.77 9.14 12.56
CA MET A 74 -4.41 9.09 13.07
C MET A 74 -3.74 7.74 12.79
N PHE A 75 -4.49 6.65 12.93
CA PHE A 75 -4.04 5.29 12.59
C PHE A 75 -3.70 5.15 11.11
N SER A 76 -4.56 5.65 10.21
CA SER A 76 -4.28 5.67 8.77
C SER A 76 -3.05 6.49 8.44
N HIS A 77 -2.89 7.67 9.04
CA HIS A 77 -1.71 8.51 8.80
C HIS A 77 -0.42 7.85 9.30
N ASP A 78 -0.43 7.24 10.50
CA ASP A 78 0.71 6.52 11.05
C ASP A 78 1.10 5.31 10.19
N ALA A 79 0.11 4.55 9.69
CA ALA A 79 0.35 3.45 8.78
C ALA A 79 0.93 3.94 7.44
N GLU A 80 0.33 4.96 6.80
CA GLU A 80 0.86 5.58 5.57
C GLU A 80 2.30 6.08 5.76
N ALA A 81 2.60 6.75 6.89
CA ALA A 81 3.95 7.24 7.20
C ALA A 81 4.94 6.09 7.40
N SER A 82 4.54 5.04 8.11
CA SER A 82 5.32 3.82 8.31
C SER A 82 5.62 3.10 6.98
N MET A 83 4.62 2.98 6.10
CA MET A 83 4.78 2.41 4.76
C MET A 83 5.71 3.25 3.89
N THR A 84 5.68 4.58 4.05
CA THR A 84 6.49 5.51 3.26
C THR A 84 7.94 5.54 3.69
N LEU A 85 8.18 5.62 4.99
CA LEU A 85 9.52 5.69 5.54
C LEU A 85 10.15 4.31 5.73
N LEU A 86 9.35 3.24 5.58
CA LEU A 86 9.74 1.86 5.85
C LEU A 86 10.30 1.75 7.28
N ILE A 87 9.48 2.19 8.24
CA ILE A 87 9.75 2.17 9.69
C ILE A 87 8.60 1.48 10.42
N ASN A 88 8.75 1.21 11.72
CA ASN A 88 7.67 0.64 12.52
C ASN A 88 6.49 1.61 12.63
N PRO A 89 5.23 1.12 12.50
CA PRO A 89 4.07 1.91 12.89
C PRO A 89 4.18 2.29 14.36
N SER A 90 3.92 3.56 14.68
CA SER A 90 3.98 4.04 16.06
C SER A 90 2.77 3.59 16.86
N LEU A 91 1.61 3.40 16.19
CA LEU A 91 0.37 2.89 16.77
C LEU A 91 0.20 1.41 16.38
N SER A 92 0.24 0.51 17.37
CA SER A 92 0.12 -0.93 17.09
C SER A 92 -1.30 -1.28 16.65
N TYR A 93 -1.41 -2.20 15.69
CA TYR A 93 -2.68 -2.78 15.27
C TYR A 93 -3.46 -3.44 16.45
N THR A 94 -2.77 -3.86 17.51
CA THR A 94 -3.37 -4.45 18.71
C THR A 94 -4.05 -3.43 19.64
N GLU A 95 -3.63 -2.16 19.56
CA GLU A 95 -4.21 -1.06 20.34
C GLU A 95 -5.55 -0.60 19.76
N MET A 96 -5.78 -0.87 18.47
CA MET A 96 -6.95 -0.42 17.73
C MET A 96 -8.17 -1.31 17.96
N LYS A 97 -8.76 -1.20 19.16
CA LYS A 97 -9.92 -1.99 19.59
C LYS A 97 -11.26 -1.27 19.35
N LEU A 98 -11.24 -0.11 18.71
CA LEU A 98 -12.43 0.68 18.44
C LEU A 98 -13.29 0.06 17.35
N THR A 99 -14.58 0.33 17.43
CA THR A 99 -15.49 0.08 16.32
C THR A 99 -15.19 1.03 15.19
N LEU A 100 -15.49 0.59 13.97
CA LEU A 100 -15.32 1.40 12.78
C LEU A 100 -16.16 2.68 12.88
N PRO A 101 -15.73 3.78 12.23
CA PRO A 101 -16.52 5.00 12.19
C PRO A 101 -17.91 4.72 11.63
N SER A 102 -18.90 5.42 12.17
CA SER A 102 -20.26 5.39 11.64
C SER A 102 -20.28 5.91 10.20
N GLU A 103 -21.31 5.57 9.42
CA GLU A 103 -21.44 6.05 8.05
C GLU A 103 -21.42 7.59 7.95
N ASP A 104 -20.85 8.12 6.87
CA ASP A 104 -20.73 9.57 6.66
C ASP A 104 -22.11 10.26 6.55
N GLY A 105 -23.14 9.53 6.10
CA GLY A 105 -24.52 10.01 6.09
C GLY A 105 -25.07 10.27 7.49
N LEU A 106 -24.67 9.47 8.49
CA LEU A 106 -25.06 9.63 9.89
C LEU A 106 -24.25 10.75 10.57
N TRP A 107 -22.94 10.81 10.28
CA TRP A 107 -22.07 11.89 10.75
C TRP A 107 -22.48 13.28 10.23
N GLY A 108 -22.96 13.34 8.98
CA GLY A 108 -23.43 14.56 8.34
C GLY A 108 -24.82 15.04 8.78
N ALA A 109 -25.47 14.39 9.75
CA ALA A 109 -26.75 14.81 10.28
C ALA A 109 -26.64 16.20 10.95
N LYS A 110 -27.45 17.17 10.50
CA LYS A 110 -27.41 18.56 10.99
C LYS A 110 -28.28 18.83 12.22
N THR A 111 -29.19 17.90 12.55
CA THR A 111 -30.10 18.03 13.69
C THR A 111 -30.23 16.69 14.41
N ALA A 112 -30.59 16.74 15.69
CA ALA A 112 -30.73 15.54 16.51
C ALA A 112 -31.88 14.64 16.03
N GLU A 113 -32.94 15.20 15.46
CA GLU A 113 -34.07 14.46 14.89
C GLU A 113 -33.66 13.67 13.65
N LYS A 114 -32.88 14.30 12.76
CA LYS A 114 -32.37 13.62 11.56
C LYS A 114 -31.40 12.50 11.93
N TRP A 115 -30.51 12.76 12.89
CA TRP A 115 -29.60 11.76 13.44
C TRP A 115 -30.35 10.57 14.03
N LYS A 116 -31.37 10.82 14.87
CA LYS A 116 -32.21 9.77 15.45
C LYS A 116 -32.92 8.94 14.38
N LEU A 117 -33.52 9.59 13.38
CA LEU A 117 -34.22 8.90 12.30
C LEU A 117 -33.28 7.93 11.55
N GLN A 118 -32.06 8.36 11.25
CA GLN A 118 -31.05 7.52 10.62
C GLN A 118 -30.56 6.41 11.56
N MET A 119 -30.30 6.69 12.85
CA MET A 119 -29.92 5.64 13.80
C MET A 119 -31.01 4.57 13.97
N LEU A 120 -32.28 4.95 13.93
CA LEU A 120 -33.43 4.04 13.98
C LEU A 120 -33.59 3.24 12.67
N SER A 121 -33.33 3.82 11.50
CA SER A 121 -33.41 3.07 10.25
C SER A 121 -32.34 1.98 10.11
N HIS A 122 -31.20 2.12 10.81
CA HIS A 122 -30.09 1.16 10.82
C HIS A 122 -30.10 0.23 12.04
N GLU A 123 -31.24 0.06 12.73
CA GLU A 123 -31.34 -0.73 13.96
C GLU A 123 -30.95 -2.21 13.80
N SER A 124 -31.16 -2.77 12.61
CA SER A 124 -30.73 -4.12 12.24
C SER A 124 -29.20 -4.30 12.17
N ASP A 125 -28.43 -3.23 11.97
CA ASP A 125 -26.95 -3.25 11.95
C ASP A 125 -26.30 -2.95 13.30
N ARG A 126 -27.05 -2.47 14.30
CA ARG A 126 -26.52 -2.12 15.63
C ARG A 126 -25.84 -3.28 16.36
N HIS A 127 -26.20 -4.51 16.03
CA HIS A 127 -25.61 -5.71 16.63
C HIS A 127 -24.30 -6.16 15.98
N ARG A 128 -23.88 -5.52 14.89
CA ARG A 128 -22.62 -5.83 14.18
C ARG A 128 -21.63 -4.68 14.33
N SER A 129 -21.22 -4.42 15.56
CA SER A 129 -20.07 -3.56 15.86
C SER A 129 -18.79 -4.18 15.27
N LEU A 130 -18.49 -3.86 14.01
CA LEU A 130 -17.28 -4.28 13.32
C LEU A 130 -16.10 -3.45 13.83
N SER A 131 -14.97 -4.10 14.04
CA SER A 131 -13.69 -3.46 14.33
C SER A 131 -12.63 -4.04 13.40
N MET A 132 -11.61 -3.25 13.09
CA MET A 132 -10.47 -3.73 12.28
C MET A 132 -9.84 -5.00 12.87
N THR A 133 -9.68 -5.06 14.20
CA THR A 133 -9.12 -6.26 14.86
C THR A 133 -10.04 -7.48 14.77
N ALA A 134 -11.37 -7.28 14.73
CA ALA A 134 -12.31 -8.37 14.46
C ALA A 134 -12.19 -8.87 13.00
N CYS A 135 -12.00 -7.96 12.04
CA CYS A 135 -11.75 -8.32 10.64
C CYS A 135 -10.47 -9.15 10.50
N LEU A 136 -9.35 -8.68 11.07
CA LEU A 136 -8.08 -9.43 11.08
C LEU A 136 -8.25 -10.82 11.73
N ARG A 137 -8.90 -10.91 12.90
CA ARG A 137 -9.15 -12.22 13.55
C ARG A 137 -10.00 -13.13 12.68
N SER A 138 -11.03 -12.61 12.00
CA SER A 138 -11.87 -13.38 11.09
C SER A 138 -11.05 -13.94 9.92
N ILE A 139 -10.19 -13.12 9.32
CA ILE A 139 -9.32 -13.53 8.22
C ILE A 139 -8.40 -14.67 8.65
N PHE A 140 -7.68 -14.51 9.76
CA PHE A 140 -6.70 -15.51 10.22
C PHE A 140 -7.35 -16.78 10.78
N ASN A 141 -8.51 -16.69 11.44
CA ASN A 141 -9.15 -17.86 12.06
C ASN A 141 -10.06 -18.63 11.10
N SER A 142 -10.70 -17.95 10.16
CA SER A 142 -11.78 -18.53 9.34
C SER A 142 -11.54 -18.40 7.84
N GLY A 143 -10.43 -17.78 7.41
CA GLY A 143 -10.14 -17.58 5.99
C GLY A 143 -11.21 -16.77 5.24
N THR A 144 -12.02 -16.02 5.99
CA THR A 144 -13.21 -15.32 5.51
C THR A 144 -13.41 -14.05 6.31
N LEU A 145 -14.06 -13.05 5.71
CA LEU A 145 -14.53 -11.88 6.42
C LEU A 145 -15.97 -12.10 6.86
N ARG A 146 -16.22 -11.97 8.16
CA ARG A 146 -17.58 -11.98 8.73
C ARG A 146 -18.24 -10.62 8.49
N GLY A 147 -19.35 -10.63 7.77
CA GLY A 147 -20.18 -9.45 7.53
C GLY A 147 -20.54 -9.32 6.06
N GLY A 148 -21.84 -9.20 5.76
CA GLY A 148 -22.30 -8.66 4.47
C GLY A 148 -21.76 -7.25 4.23
N ASP A 149 -21.75 -6.85 2.95
CA ASP A 149 -21.30 -5.58 2.37
C ASP A 149 -20.38 -4.73 3.26
N LEU A 150 -19.09 -5.08 3.26
CA LEU A 150 -18.07 -4.31 3.96
C LEU A 150 -17.77 -3.03 3.19
N ALA A 151 -17.87 -1.88 3.85
CA ALA A 151 -17.46 -0.61 3.26
C ALA A 151 -15.96 -0.60 2.90
N PRO A 152 -15.54 0.11 1.83
CA PRO A 152 -14.13 0.22 1.43
C PRO A 152 -13.21 0.72 2.54
N SER A 153 -13.70 1.64 3.40
CA SER A 153 -12.97 2.14 4.56
C SER A 153 -12.59 1.03 5.54
N THR A 154 -13.48 0.05 5.76
CA THR A 154 -13.23 -1.13 6.60
C THR A 154 -12.05 -1.95 6.07
N LEU A 155 -12.04 -2.20 4.76
CA LEU A 155 -10.97 -2.93 4.10
C LEU A 155 -9.66 -2.16 4.16
N MET A 156 -9.71 -0.84 3.96
CA MET A 156 -8.55 0.05 4.09
C MET A 156 -7.93 0.01 5.49
N PHE A 157 -8.73 0.16 6.56
CA PHE A 157 -8.23 0.03 7.92
C PHE A 157 -7.65 -1.35 8.21
N THR A 158 -8.27 -2.40 7.67
CA THR A 158 -7.77 -3.78 7.79
C THR A 158 -6.43 -3.95 7.09
N LEU A 159 -6.22 -3.34 5.91
CA LEU A 159 -4.93 -3.32 5.22
C LEU A 159 -3.86 -2.58 6.02
N TYR A 160 -4.18 -1.43 6.62
CA TYR A 160 -3.25 -0.72 7.50
C TYR A 160 -2.89 -1.53 8.76
N GLY A 161 -3.83 -2.29 9.31
CA GLY A 161 -3.54 -3.24 10.40
C GLY A 161 -2.64 -4.40 9.94
N LEU A 162 -2.90 -4.92 8.73
CA LEU A 162 -2.11 -5.99 8.12
C LEU A 162 -0.68 -5.55 7.77
N TRP A 163 -0.49 -4.28 7.39
CA TRP A 163 0.84 -3.70 7.18
C TRP A 163 1.75 -3.89 8.39
N GLY A 164 1.27 -3.64 9.61
CA GLY A 164 2.05 -3.86 10.82
C GLY A 164 2.54 -5.30 10.96
N LEU A 165 1.67 -6.28 10.68
CA LEU A 165 2.02 -7.71 10.71
C LEU A 165 3.02 -8.09 9.60
N ILE A 166 2.84 -7.56 8.39
CA ILE A 166 3.77 -7.75 7.27
C ILE A 166 5.15 -7.17 7.63
N TRP A 167 5.17 -5.98 8.21
CA TRP A 167 6.39 -5.29 8.58
C TRP A 167 7.16 -6.00 9.71
N GLU A 168 6.46 -6.50 10.71
CA GLU A 168 7.04 -7.36 11.76
C GLU A 168 7.66 -8.63 11.16
N TYR A 169 6.93 -9.32 10.28
CA TYR A 169 7.46 -10.48 9.55
C TYR A 169 8.72 -10.12 8.76
N ARG A 170 8.73 -8.98 8.06
CA ARG A 170 9.88 -8.55 7.25
C ARG A 170 11.12 -8.24 8.07
N GLN A 171 10.96 -7.61 9.21
CA GLN A 171 12.09 -7.35 10.11
C GLN A 171 12.66 -8.65 10.66
N ALA A 172 11.80 -9.57 11.12
CA ALA A 172 12.24 -10.88 11.58
C ALA A 172 12.95 -11.66 10.48
N HIS A 173 12.37 -11.70 9.27
CA HIS A 173 12.95 -12.38 8.11
C HIS A 173 14.31 -11.78 7.71
N HIS A 174 14.44 -10.45 7.68
CA HIS A 174 15.70 -9.79 7.37
C HIS A 174 16.78 -10.11 8.42
N MET A 175 16.45 -10.00 9.71
CA MET A 175 17.40 -10.29 10.79
C MET A 175 17.92 -11.72 10.75
N LEU A 176 17.07 -12.69 10.40
CA LEU A 176 17.42 -14.11 10.38
C LEU A 176 18.10 -14.56 9.07
N ARG A 177 17.96 -13.80 7.98
CA ARG A 177 18.68 -14.00 6.71
C ARG A 177 20.11 -13.44 6.75
N VAL A 178 20.38 -12.47 7.61
CA VAL A 178 21.73 -11.92 7.79
C VAL A 178 22.54 -12.88 8.66
N GLY A 179 23.13 -13.90 8.04
CA GLY A 179 23.99 -14.92 8.66
C GLY A 179 23.57 -16.36 8.32
N ASP A 180 24.48 -17.32 8.44
CA ASP A 180 24.31 -18.77 8.13
C ASP A 180 23.26 -19.51 9.00
N LEU A 181 22.44 -18.78 9.77
CA LEU A 181 21.48 -19.30 10.75
C LEU A 181 20.12 -19.68 10.15
N PHE A 182 19.90 -19.47 8.85
CA PHE A 182 18.60 -19.67 8.19
C PHE A 182 18.16 -21.15 8.09
N CYS A 183 19.07 -22.10 8.31
CA CYS A 183 18.82 -23.55 8.19
C CYS A 183 18.26 -24.23 9.47
N GLY A 184 17.82 -23.47 10.48
CA GLY A 184 17.30 -23.98 11.76
C GLY A 184 15.76 -24.08 11.89
N LEU A 185 15.27 -24.35 13.12
CA LEU A 185 13.85 -24.46 13.48
C LEU A 185 13.00 -23.24 13.06
N ASP A 186 13.60 -22.05 12.98
CA ASP A 186 12.89 -20.79 12.77
C ASP A 186 12.44 -20.58 11.31
N GLY A 187 13.10 -21.20 10.33
CA GLY A 187 12.76 -21.08 8.91
C GLY A 187 11.33 -21.57 8.59
N LEU A 188 10.93 -22.70 9.15
CA LEU A 188 9.57 -23.25 8.99
C LEU A 188 8.51 -22.32 9.59
N THR A 189 8.82 -21.67 10.72
CA THR A 189 7.89 -20.73 11.36
C THR A 189 7.69 -19.49 10.49
N LEU A 190 8.76 -18.95 9.89
CA LEU A 190 8.68 -17.79 9.00
C LEU A 190 7.91 -18.11 7.71
N THR A 191 8.13 -19.28 7.10
CA THR A 191 7.38 -19.71 5.91
C THR A 191 5.89 -19.84 6.23
N SER A 192 5.54 -20.45 7.37
CA SER A 192 4.13 -20.56 7.78
C SER A 192 3.48 -19.18 8.00
N ARG A 193 4.23 -18.20 8.52
CA ARG A 193 3.76 -16.82 8.69
C ARG A 193 3.59 -16.11 7.35
N PHE A 194 4.52 -16.31 6.42
CA PHE A 194 4.40 -15.80 5.05
C PHE A 194 3.10 -16.31 4.41
N ASP A 195 2.85 -17.63 4.46
CA ASP A 195 1.64 -18.23 3.90
C ASP A 195 0.36 -17.69 4.54
N ALA A 196 0.37 -17.47 5.86
CA ALA A 196 -0.77 -16.89 6.56
C ALA A 196 -1.06 -15.46 6.12
N LEU A 197 -0.01 -14.64 5.95
CA LEU A 197 -0.13 -13.25 5.48
C LEU A 197 -0.55 -13.17 4.01
N ALA A 198 0.01 -14.02 3.15
CA ALA A 198 -0.38 -14.11 1.74
C ALA A 198 -1.86 -14.51 1.60
N LYS A 199 -2.30 -15.53 2.34
CA LYS A 199 -3.72 -15.92 2.40
C LYS A 199 -4.60 -14.79 2.90
N ALA A 200 -4.15 -14.01 3.88
CA ALA A 200 -4.90 -12.87 4.40
C ALA A 200 -5.11 -11.78 3.33
N LEU A 201 -4.07 -11.47 2.55
CA LEU A 201 -4.17 -10.56 1.41
C LEU A 201 -5.11 -11.10 0.33
N ASP A 202 -5.09 -12.41 0.05
CA ASP A 202 -6.01 -13.02 -0.92
C ASP A 202 -7.48 -12.97 -0.46
N VAL A 203 -7.74 -13.11 0.84
CA VAL A 203 -9.09 -12.92 1.40
C VAL A 203 -9.56 -11.48 1.19
N LEU A 204 -8.69 -10.49 1.45
CA LEU A 204 -9.00 -9.08 1.21
C LEU A 204 -9.21 -8.79 -0.28
N ARG A 205 -8.39 -9.36 -1.17
CA ARG A 205 -8.55 -9.19 -2.62
C ARG A 205 -9.92 -9.69 -3.10
N ARG A 206 -10.31 -10.90 -2.68
CA ARG A 206 -11.66 -11.43 -2.97
C ARG A 206 -12.77 -10.56 -2.41
N ALA A 207 -12.58 -9.97 -1.23
CA ALA A 207 -13.57 -9.07 -0.65
C ALA A 207 -13.75 -7.79 -1.49
N VAL A 208 -12.66 -7.23 -2.01
CA VAL A 208 -12.69 -6.09 -2.93
C VAL A 208 -13.35 -6.47 -4.26
N GLU A 209 -13.06 -7.65 -4.81
CA GLU A 209 -13.70 -8.15 -6.04
C GLU A 209 -15.22 -8.29 -5.86
N ILE A 210 -15.67 -8.84 -4.73
CA ILE A 210 -17.09 -8.96 -4.40
C ILE A 210 -17.73 -7.56 -4.32
N LEU A 211 -17.08 -6.61 -3.66
CA LEU A 211 -17.55 -5.23 -3.55
C LEU A 211 -17.74 -4.57 -4.92
N ILE A 212 -16.75 -4.73 -5.81
CA ILE A 212 -16.83 -4.23 -7.19
C ILE A 212 -18.02 -4.86 -7.94
N SER A 213 -18.25 -6.17 -7.77
CA SER A 213 -19.29 -6.90 -8.49
C SER A 213 -20.73 -6.59 -8.03
N LYS A 214 -20.92 -6.29 -6.73
CA LYS A 214 -22.25 -6.06 -6.15
C LYS A 214 -22.67 -4.60 -6.15
N ASP A 215 -21.74 -3.71 -5.78
CA ASP A 215 -22.02 -2.30 -5.45
C ASP A 215 -21.09 -1.33 -6.17
N GLY A 216 -20.52 -1.73 -7.31
CA GLY A 216 -19.57 -0.89 -8.08
C GLY A 216 -20.12 0.50 -8.47
N SER A 217 -21.44 0.70 -8.47
CA SER A 217 -22.10 1.99 -8.71
C SER A 217 -22.16 2.93 -7.50
N HIS A 218 -22.06 2.40 -6.27
CA HIS A 218 -22.21 3.18 -5.03
C HIS A 218 -20.90 3.82 -4.56
N TYR A 219 -19.75 3.27 -4.98
CA TYR A 219 -18.44 3.74 -4.58
C TYR A 219 -17.71 4.41 -5.75
N SER A 220 -16.94 5.46 -5.45
CA SER A 220 -16.09 6.10 -6.46
C SER A 220 -15.03 5.11 -6.95
N ALA A 221 -14.87 5.02 -8.28
CA ALA A 221 -13.80 4.23 -8.90
C ALA A 221 -12.40 4.62 -8.36
N GLN A 222 -12.22 5.89 -8.00
CA GLN A 222 -10.97 6.41 -7.43
C GLN A 222 -10.67 5.79 -6.06
N SER A 223 -11.66 5.74 -5.16
CA SER A 223 -11.50 5.12 -3.83
C SER A 223 -11.19 3.62 -3.92
N LEU A 224 -11.76 2.93 -4.91
CA LEU A 224 -11.47 1.52 -5.17
C LEU A 224 -10.07 1.31 -5.75
N ALA A 225 -9.61 2.20 -6.63
CA ALA A 225 -8.24 2.17 -7.14
C ALA A 225 -7.21 2.48 -6.04
N GLU A 226 -7.47 3.43 -5.15
CA GLU A 226 -6.63 3.71 -3.97
C GLU A 226 -6.54 2.49 -3.04
N LEU A 227 -7.69 1.84 -2.76
CA LEU A 227 -7.75 0.64 -1.93
C LEU A 227 -6.94 -0.51 -2.54
N ASN A 228 -7.11 -0.77 -3.84
CA ASN A 228 -6.36 -1.81 -4.52
C ASN A 228 -4.87 -1.49 -4.62
N THR A 229 -4.49 -0.23 -4.80
CA THR A 229 -3.08 0.18 -4.80
C THR A 229 -2.42 -0.11 -3.45
N VAL A 230 -3.10 0.19 -2.34
CA VAL A 230 -2.62 -0.15 -0.99
C VAL A 230 -2.56 -1.67 -0.79
N LEU A 231 -3.54 -2.42 -1.27
CA LEU A 231 -3.57 -3.89 -1.19
C LEU A 231 -2.36 -4.50 -1.92
N GLU A 232 -2.15 -4.10 -3.17
CA GLU A 232 -1.07 -4.64 -4.00
C GLU A 232 0.30 -4.14 -3.53
N PHE A 233 0.40 -2.95 -2.94
CA PHE A 233 1.61 -2.53 -2.23
C PHE A 233 1.91 -3.45 -1.04
N ASN A 234 0.92 -3.81 -0.22
CA ASN A 234 1.14 -4.72 0.91
C ASN A 234 1.60 -6.11 0.42
N ALA A 235 1.00 -6.62 -0.66
CA ALA A 235 1.41 -7.88 -1.27
C ALA A 235 2.83 -7.81 -1.87
N MET A 236 3.17 -6.70 -2.54
CA MET A 236 4.53 -6.44 -3.00
C MET A 236 5.50 -6.37 -1.82
N ALA A 237 5.16 -5.67 -0.75
CA ALA A 237 6.01 -5.52 0.43
C ALA A 237 6.23 -6.84 1.16
N LEU A 238 5.25 -7.76 1.15
CA LEU A 238 5.39 -9.12 1.66
C LEU A 238 6.40 -9.97 0.86
N CYS A 239 6.64 -9.62 -0.41
CA CYS A 239 7.50 -10.38 -1.33
C CYS A 239 8.86 -9.70 -1.69
N ALA A 240 8.95 -8.36 -1.73
CA ALA A 240 10.19 -7.59 -1.90
C ALA A 240 10.89 -7.09 -0.60
N PRO A 241 12.23 -7.10 -0.52
CA PRO A 241 13.00 -6.51 0.58
C PRO A 241 13.06 -4.99 0.46
N LEU A 242 11.91 -4.31 0.61
CA LEU A 242 11.77 -2.87 0.32
C LEU A 242 12.73 -1.95 1.08
N ARG A 243 13.23 -2.36 2.25
CA ARG A 243 14.24 -1.60 3.02
C ARG A 243 15.63 -1.65 2.37
N THR A 244 15.94 -2.77 1.72
CA THR A 244 17.23 -3.06 1.09
C THR A 244 17.35 -2.40 -0.28
N LEU A 245 16.27 -2.34 -1.06
CA LEU A 245 16.31 -1.85 -2.45
C LEU A 245 16.77 -0.38 -2.59
N PRO A 246 16.30 0.58 -1.76
CA PRO A 246 16.80 1.96 -1.84
C PRO A 246 18.27 2.08 -1.45
N ALA A 247 18.71 1.29 -0.47
CA ALA A 247 20.11 1.25 -0.04
C ALA A 247 21.01 0.72 -1.17
N PHE A 248 20.57 -0.36 -1.83
CA PHE A 248 21.22 -0.91 -3.02
C PHE A 248 21.26 0.11 -4.18
N ALA A 249 20.20 0.89 -4.37
CA ALA A 249 20.16 1.96 -5.36
C ALA A 249 21.00 3.21 -4.99
N GLY A 250 21.80 3.13 -3.92
CA GLY A 250 22.78 4.16 -3.56
C GLY A 250 22.33 5.17 -2.50
N LYS A 251 21.16 4.98 -1.85
CA LYS A 251 20.66 5.91 -0.81
C LYS A 251 21.67 6.17 0.32
N TYR A 252 22.49 5.19 0.67
CA TYR A 252 23.50 5.28 1.73
C TYR A 252 24.95 5.20 1.21
N GLY A 253 25.15 5.44 -0.09
CA GLY A 253 26.45 5.39 -0.75
C GLY A 253 26.81 4.02 -1.34
N GLU A 254 27.91 4.01 -2.09
CA GLU A 254 28.34 2.86 -2.91
C GLU A 254 28.79 1.66 -2.07
N THR A 255 29.50 1.88 -0.97
CA THR A 255 29.98 0.80 -0.09
C THR A 255 28.82 -0.06 0.44
N GLU A 256 27.70 0.59 0.78
CA GLU A 256 26.52 -0.14 1.26
C GLU A 256 25.82 -0.88 0.12
N ALA A 257 25.73 -0.27 -1.07
CA ALA A 257 25.19 -0.94 -2.24
C ALA A 257 25.98 -2.22 -2.61
N GLN A 258 27.31 -2.16 -2.58
CA GLN A 258 28.18 -3.31 -2.83
C GLN A 258 27.97 -4.43 -1.80
N ARG A 259 27.81 -4.09 -0.52
CA ARG A 259 27.54 -5.07 0.55
C ARG A 259 26.20 -5.79 0.35
N LEU A 260 25.21 -5.09 -0.18
CA LEU A 260 23.86 -5.62 -0.38
C LEU A 260 23.73 -6.43 -1.68
N TYR A 261 24.70 -6.35 -2.60
CA TYR A 261 24.65 -7.05 -3.88
C TYR A 261 24.31 -8.55 -3.76
N PRO A 262 24.99 -9.37 -2.92
CA PRO A 262 24.70 -10.80 -2.84
C PRO A 262 23.27 -11.09 -2.36
N VAL A 263 22.75 -10.27 -1.45
CA VAL A 263 21.39 -10.40 -0.91
C VAL A 263 20.35 -10.09 -1.98
N VAL A 264 20.59 -9.04 -2.77
CA VAL A 264 19.70 -8.64 -3.86
C VAL A 264 19.76 -9.65 -5.01
N GLU A 265 20.94 -10.17 -5.33
CA GLU A 265 21.15 -11.17 -6.37
C GLU A 265 20.44 -12.50 -6.04
N ASP A 266 20.50 -12.96 -4.79
CA ASP A 266 19.73 -14.12 -4.33
C ASP A 266 18.22 -13.85 -4.41
N TRP A 267 17.77 -12.68 -3.95
CA TRP A 267 16.35 -12.33 -3.99
C TRP A 267 15.80 -12.31 -5.42
N VAL A 268 16.47 -11.68 -6.39
CA VAL A 268 15.98 -11.57 -7.78
C VAL A 268 15.73 -12.94 -8.44
N GLN A 269 16.42 -13.99 -7.99
CA GLN A 269 16.26 -15.37 -8.47
C GLN A 269 15.07 -16.11 -7.84
N SER A 270 14.62 -15.63 -6.68
CA SER A 270 13.59 -16.27 -5.88
C SER A 270 12.20 -16.18 -6.52
N ARG A 271 11.30 -17.07 -6.06
CA ARG A 271 9.88 -16.99 -6.41
C ARG A 271 9.26 -15.71 -5.86
N GLU A 272 9.72 -15.27 -4.70
CA GLU A 272 9.30 -14.07 -3.99
C GLU A 272 9.60 -12.81 -4.81
N ALA A 273 10.73 -12.72 -5.51
CA ALA A 273 10.98 -11.62 -6.44
C ALA A 273 9.97 -11.60 -7.60
N ARG A 274 9.65 -12.78 -8.17
CA ARG A 274 8.66 -12.88 -9.26
C ARG A 274 7.25 -12.51 -8.79
N GLN A 275 6.88 -12.88 -7.56
CA GLN A 275 5.64 -12.42 -6.92
C GLN A 275 5.66 -10.90 -6.68
N ALA A 276 6.80 -10.35 -6.24
CA ALA A 276 6.93 -8.94 -5.96
C ALA A 276 6.76 -8.08 -7.23
N ILE A 277 7.41 -8.44 -8.34
CA ILE A 277 7.24 -7.72 -9.62
C ILE A 277 5.83 -7.88 -10.19
N TRP A 278 5.16 -9.02 -9.95
CA TRP A 278 3.75 -9.17 -10.28
C TRP A 278 2.89 -8.15 -9.51
N HIS A 279 3.03 -8.08 -8.19
CA HIS A 279 2.28 -7.12 -7.38
C HIS A 279 2.66 -5.66 -7.69
N ALA A 280 3.92 -5.37 -8.03
CA ALA A 280 4.35 -4.07 -8.54
C ALA A 280 3.63 -3.70 -9.85
N GLY A 281 3.40 -4.69 -10.73
CA GLY A 281 2.60 -4.52 -11.94
C GLY A 281 1.15 -4.17 -11.64
N GLN A 282 0.56 -4.81 -10.64
CA GLN A 282 -0.79 -4.49 -10.20
C GLN A 282 -0.88 -3.11 -9.53
N VAL A 283 0.15 -2.65 -8.83
CA VAL A 283 0.25 -1.25 -8.37
C VAL A 283 0.20 -0.29 -9.56
N TYR A 284 0.96 -0.56 -10.63
CA TYR A 284 0.91 0.26 -11.84
C TYR A 284 -0.46 0.24 -12.51
N LYS A 285 -1.08 -0.94 -12.61
CA LYS A 285 -2.43 -1.10 -13.18
C LYS A 285 -3.43 -0.16 -12.52
N TRP A 286 -3.53 -0.21 -11.18
CA TRP A 286 -4.47 0.64 -10.45
C TRP A 286 -4.06 2.12 -10.45
N ALA A 287 -2.76 2.42 -10.40
CA ALA A 287 -2.28 3.79 -10.46
C ALA A 287 -2.52 4.47 -11.83
N LYS A 288 -2.55 3.71 -12.93
CA LYS A 288 -2.87 4.23 -14.28
C LYS A 288 -4.31 4.73 -14.38
N ASP A 289 -5.22 4.10 -13.65
CA ASP A 289 -6.65 4.42 -13.60
C ASP A 289 -6.96 5.55 -12.62
N LEU A 290 -6.02 5.90 -11.73
CA LEU A 290 -6.17 7.05 -10.84
C LEU A 290 -6.21 8.36 -11.61
N GLU A 291 -7.15 9.21 -11.22
CA GLU A 291 -7.19 10.61 -11.60
C GLU A 291 -6.08 11.38 -10.90
N CYS A 292 -5.73 12.50 -11.49
CA CYS A 292 -4.56 13.27 -11.11
C CYS A 292 -4.61 13.83 -9.70
N GLN A 293 -5.81 14.14 -9.21
CA GLN A 293 -6.04 14.61 -7.84
C GLN A 293 -5.82 13.51 -6.78
N HIS A 294 -5.92 12.23 -7.18
CA HIS A 294 -5.75 11.07 -6.33
C HIS A 294 -4.32 10.48 -6.41
N MET A 295 -3.55 10.85 -7.45
CA MET A 295 -2.13 10.50 -7.60
C MET A 295 -1.22 11.34 -6.68
N ARG A 296 -1.49 11.30 -5.39
CA ARG A 296 -0.78 12.06 -4.34
C ARG A 296 -0.55 11.19 -3.11
N ASP A 297 0.07 11.78 -2.09
CA ASP A 297 0.30 11.15 -0.80
C ASP A 297 0.90 9.73 -0.96
N PHE A 298 0.34 8.73 -0.29
CA PHE A 298 0.82 7.35 -0.32
C PHE A 298 0.74 6.69 -1.71
N GLN A 299 -0.20 7.08 -2.58
CA GLN A 299 -0.30 6.50 -3.92
C GLN A 299 0.98 6.74 -4.72
N SER A 300 1.55 7.95 -4.60
CA SER A 300 2.82 8.30 -5.26
C SER A 300 4.00 7.50 -4.75
N VAL A 301 4.00 7.19 -3.46
CA VAL A 301 5.00 6.33 -2.82
C VAL A 301 4.90 4.89 -3.30
N ALA A 302 3.67 4.37 -3.45
CA ALA A 302 3.45 3.02 -3.94
C ALA A 302 4.02 2.85 -5.36
N VAL A 303 3.76 3.81 -6.26
CA VAL A 303 4.32 3.82 -7.62
C VAL A 303 5.85 3.91 -7.58
N TYR A 304 6.43 4.76 -6.73
CA TYR A 304 7.89 4.85 -6.57
C TYR A 304 8.51 3.51 -6.16
N HIS A 305 7.95 2.83 -5.14
CA HIS A 305 8.48 1.54 -4.70
C HIS A 305 8.29 0.44 -5.74
N ALA A 306 7.15 0.41 -6.45
CA ALA A 306 6.94 -0.51 -7.58
C ALA A 306 7.98 -0.29 -8.69
N SER A 307 8.26 0.98 -9.02
CA SER A 307 9.30 1.36 -9.98
C SER A 307 10.69 0.88 -9.55
N LEU A 308 11.00 1.03 -8.27
CA LEU A 308 12.29 0.60 -7.71
C LEU A 308 12.44 -0.92 -7.70
N VAL A 309 11.37 -1.65 -7.36
CA VAL A 309 11.32 -3.12 -7.44
C VAL A 309 11.61 -3.59 -8.86
N PHE A 310 10.98 -2.98 -9.86
CA PHE A 310 11.26 -3.29 -11.25
C PHE A 310 12.68 -2.92 -11.69
N TRP A 311 13.16 -1.75 -11.32
CA TRP A 311 14.47 -1.26 -11.70
C TRP A 311 15.59 -2.15 -11.16
N VAL A 312 15.54 -2.52 -9.88
CA VAL A 312 16.53 -3.43 -9.28
C VAL A 312 16.46 -4.82 -9.92
N TYR A 313 15.24 -5.36 -10.09
CA TYR A 313 15.06 -6.66 -10.74
C TYR A 313 15.63 -6.67 -12.16
N GLY A 314 15.33 -5.62 -12.93
CA GLY A 314 15.79 -5.43 -14.30
C GLY A 314 17.31 -5.37 -14.39
N ILE A 315 17.97 -4.53 -13.59
CA ILE A 315 19.43 -4.37 -13.62
C ILE A 315 20.14 -5.70 -13.37
N ILE A 316 19.76 -6.40 -12.30
CA ILE A 316 20.43 -7.65 -11.91
C ILE A 316 20.19 -8.75 -12.96
N MET A 317 18.96 -8.89 -13.46
CA MET A 317 18.68 -9.89 -14.49
C MET A 317 19.37 -9.59 -15.82
N SER A 318 19.44 -8.33 -16.23
CA SER A 318 20.14 -7.94 -17.47
C SER A 318 21.64 -8.23 -17.38
N TYR A 319 22.29 -7.84 -16.27
CA TYR A 319 23.70 -8.13 -16.04
C TYR A 319 24.02 -9.62 -16.09
N ARG A 320 23.14 -10.46 -15.52
CA ARG A 320 23.31 -11.91 -15.53
C ARG A 320 23.12 -12.53 -16.91
N ASN A 321 22.09 -12.09 -17.66
CA ASN A 321 21.88 -12.55 -19.03
C ASN A 321 23.08 -12.21 -19.93
N GLU A 322 23.71 -11.04 -19.72
CA GLU A 322 24.94 -10.67 -20.42
C GLU A 322 26.10 -11.65 -20.10
N GLN A 323 26.32 -11.98 -18.82
CA GLN A 323 27.35 -12.94 -18.41
C GLN A 323 27.12 -14.35 -18.98
N GLU A 324 25.87 -14.83 -18.98
CA GLU A 324 25.50 -16.13 -19.54
C GLU A 324 25.66 -16.17 -21.08
N SER A 325 25.36 -15.06 -21.76
CA SER A 325 25.52 -14.96 -23.23
C SER A 325 26.99 -14.94 -23.67
N VAL A 326 27.91 -14.49 -22.83
CA VAL A 326 29.36 -14.51 -23.10
C VAL A 326 29.96 -15.90 -22.89
N SER A 327 29.30 -16.77 -22.12
CA SER A 327 29.80 -18.11 -21.76
C SER A 327 29.23 -19.24 -22.63
N LEU A 328 28.21 -18.97 -23.45
CA LEU A 328 27.61 -19.89 -24.41
C LEU A 328 27.71 -19.30 -25.83
N ASP A 329 28.46 -19.93 -26.74
CA ASP A 329 28.55 -19.60 -28.19
C ASP A 329 27.23 -19.83 -28.96
N GLN A 330 26.09 -19.84 -28.27
CA GLN A 330 24.75 -19.91 -28.86
C GLN A 330 23.93 -18.72 -28.37
N PRO A 331 23.25 -17.99 -29.26
CA PRO A 331 22.35 -16.92 -28.86
C PRO A 331 21.10 -17.55 -28.24
N THR A 332 21.16 -17.94 -26.97
CA THR A 332 19.97 -18.04 -26.12
C THR A 332 19.53 -16.63 -25.77
N GLN A 333 19.18 -15.83 -26.79
CA GLN A 333 18.12 -14.86 -26.57
C GLN A 333 16.93 -15.70 -26.12
N CYS A 334 16.55 -15.56 -24.86
CA CYS A 334 15.30 -16.10 -24.35
C CYS A 334 14.19 -15.67 -25.33
N LEU A 335 13.82 -16.53 -26.28
CA LEU A 335 12.63 -16.45 -27.14
C LEU A 335 11.38 -16.68 -26.26
N GLY A 336 11.35 -16.02 -25.11
CA GLY A 336 10.30 -16.11 -24.13
C GLY A 336 9.17 -15.18 -24.53
N ARG A 337 7.95 -15.72 -24.52
CA ARG A 337 6.73 -14.91 -24.64
C ARG A 337 6.75 -13.80 -23.58
N ALA A 338 6.41 -12.58 -23.99
CA ALA A 338 6.27 -11.46 -23.06
C ALA A 338 5.10 -11.71 -22.09
N ILE A 339 5.37 -11.49 -20.80
CA ILE A 339 4.44 -11.71 -19.68
C ILE A 339 4.03 -10.34 -19.18
N LEU A 340 2.79 -9.95 -19.46
CA LEU A 340 2.24 -8.66 -19.01
C LEU A 340 1.98 -8.70 -17.51
N LEU A 341 2.63 -7.80 -16.76
CA LEU A 341 2.56 -7.76 -15.29
C LEU A 341 1.46 -6.84 -14.74
N ASP A 342 1.05 -5.83 -15.50
CA ASP A 342 0.02 -4.85 -15.15
C ASP A 342 -1.34 -5.16 -15.81
N GLY A 343 -1.53 -6.44 -16.17
CA GLY A 343 -2.74 -6.98 -16.78
C GLY A 343 -3.65 -7.74 -15.82
N ALA A 344 -4.56 -8.55 -16.40
CA ALA A 344 -5.29 -9.57 -15.64
C ALA A 344 -4.41 -10.80 -15.42
N MET A 345 -4.63 -11.53 -14.32
CA MET A 345 -3.92 -12.78 -14.04
C MET A 345 -4.20 -13.82 -15.12
N SER A 346 -3.15 -14.37 -15.72
CA SER A 346 -3.24 -15.46 -16.71
C SER A 346 -2.45 -16.69 -16.27
N LEU A 347 -2.62 -17.81 -16.98
CA LEU A 347 -1.83 -19.01 -16.76
C LEU A 347 -0.32 -18.75 -16.97
N ASP A 348 0.02 -17.89 -17.93
CA ASP A 348 1.40 -17.52 -18.21
C ASP A 348 2.03 -16.76 -17.03
N ASN A 349 1.26 -15.90 -16.35
CA ASN A 349 1.71 -15.23 -15.13
C ASN A 349 1.98 -16.24 -14.00
N ASN A 350 1.10 -17.22 -13.80
CA ASN A 350 1.30 -18.27 -12.80
C ASN A 350 2.53 -19.13 -13.10
N ASN A 351 2.74 -19.50 -14.37
CA ASN A 351 3.91 -20.24 -14.81
C ASN A 351 5.20 -19.44 -14.65
N PHE A 352 5.16 -18.14 -14.97
CA PHE A 352 6.28 -17.23 -14.73
C PHE A 352 6.60 -17.14 -13.24
N ILE A 353 5.60 -16.91 -12.38
CA ILE A 353 5.81 -16.84 -10.93
C ILE A 353 6.38 -18.16 -10.40
N ALA A 354 5.84 -19.30 -10.81
CA ALA A 354 6.31 -20.61 -10.36
C ALA A 354 7.73 -20.92 -10.85
N ASN A 355 7.98 -20.77 -12.16
CA ASN A 355 9.13 -21.39 -12.83
C ASN A 355 10.11 -20.39 -13.46
N GLY A 356 9.81 -19.09 -13.46
CA GLY A 356 10.64 -18.06 -14.09
C GLY A 356 10.60 -18.05 -15.62
N LEU A 357 9.63 -18.73 -16.23
CA LEU A 357 9.51 -18.84 -17.69
C LEU A 357 8.81 -17.61 -18.29
N GLY A 358 9.48 -16.93 -19.22
CA GLY A 358 8.94 -15.78 -19.96
C GLY A 358 9.71 -14.49 -19.70
N ILE A 359 9.39 -13.43 -20.48
CA ILE A 359 10.00 -12.11 -20.32
C ILE A 359 8.99 -11.20 -19.60
N PRO A 360 9.21 -10.83 -18.33
CA PRO A 360 8.32 -9.93 -17.63
C PRO A 360 8.34 -8.55 -18.30
N ALA A 361 7.16 -8.01 -18.59
CA ALA A 361 6.98 -6.73 -19.25
C ALA A 361 5.81 -5.96 -18.64
N ILE A 362 5.88 -4.63 -18.75
CA ILE A 362 4.81 -3.70 -18.37
C ILE A 362 4.37 -2.91 -19.60
N GLU A 363 3.17 -2.37 -19.55
CA GLU A 363 2.65 -1.59 -20.65
C GLU A 363 2.97 -0.10 -20.53
N ASP A 364 3.45 0.52 -21.61
CA ASP A 364 3.60 1.96 -21.71
C ASP A 364 2.42 2.58 -22.46
N VAL A 365 1.41 3.02 -21.70
CA VAL A 365 0.18 3.62 -22.24
C VAL A 365 0.47 4.87 -23.07
N ALA A 366 1.54 5.62 -22.79
CA ALA A 366 1.89 6.81 -23.56
C ALA A 366 2.36 6.46 -24.98
N SER A 367 3.07 5.34 -25.12
CA SER A 367 3.60 4.85 -26.41
C SER A 367 2.57 4.08 -27.27
N ARG A 368 1.36 3.79 -26.73
CA ARG A 368 0.27 3.13 -27.49
C ARG A 368 -0.15 3.92 -28.74
N LEU A 369 0.03 5.23 -28.74
CA LEU A 369 -0.29 6.10 -29.89
C LEU A 369 0.67 5.87 -31.07
N GLU A 370 1.88 5.38 -30.80
CA GLU A 370 2.96 5.23 -31.79
C GLU A 370 3.18 3.77 -32.22
N SER A 371 2.87 2.79 -31.36
CA SER A 371 2.93 1.37 -31.72
C SER A 371 1.89 0.50 -30.98
N PRO A 372 1.29 -0.51 -31.65
CA PRO A 372 0.27 -1.38 -31.05
C PRO A 372 0.83 -2.38 -30.02
N THR A 373 2.15 -2.57 -29.96
CA THR A 373 2.84 -3.38 -28.95
C THR A 373 3.72 -2.51 -28.06
N ALA A 374 3.07 -1.65 -27.27
CA ALA A 374 3.66 -0.78 -26.27
C ALA A 374 4.13 -1.55 -25.01
N LEU A 375 4.83 -2.67 -25.19
CA LEU A 375 5.34 -3.49 -24.10
C LEU A 375 6.79 -3.13 -23.81
N VAL A 376 7.09 -2.88 -22.54
CA VAL A 376 8.42 -2.57 -22.03
C VAL A 376 8.90 -3.74 -21.17
N PRO A 377 9.84 -4.56 -21.65
CA PRO A 377 10.49 -5.58 -20.83
C PRO A 377 11.17 -4.97 -19.62
N LEU A 378 11.10 -5.64 -18.47
CA LEU A 378 11.77 -5.17 -17.24
C LEU A 378 13.30 -5.14 -17.37
N TYR A 379 13.86 -5.88 -18.33
CA TYR A 379 15.29 -5.89 -18.65
C TYR A 379 15.80 -4.58 -19.28
N ASN A 380 14.92 -3.59 -19.48
CA ASN A 380 15.29 -2.20 -19.76
C ASN A 380 14.85 -1.30 -18.57
N PRO A 381 15.70 -1.19 -17.52
CA PRO A 381 15.38 -0.43 -16.31
C PRO A 381 15.11 1.05 -16.57
N SER A 382 15.78 1.66 -17.55
CA SER A 382 15.57 3.07 -17.93
C SER A 382 14.15 3.30 -18.44
N ARG A 383 13.69 2.48 -19.40
CA ARG A 383 12.33 2.54 -19.93
C ARG A 383 11.30 2.18 -18.85
N THR A 384 11.56 1.19 -18.01
CA THR A 384 10.64 0.87 -16.90
C THR A 384 10.46 2.06 -15.94
N MET A 385 11.54 2.77 -15.63
CA MET A 385 11.49 3.99 -14.82
C MET A 385 10.70 5.11 -15.52
N LYS A 386 10.83 5.26 -16.84
CA LYS A 386 10.06 6.22 -17.65
C LYS A 386 8.56 5.93 -17.62
N VAL A 387 8.13 4.67 -17.60
CA VAL A 387 6.70 4.32 -17.43
C VAL A 387 6.18 4.78 -16.07
N GLY A 388 6.91 4.50 -14.99
CA GLY A 388 6.54 4.97 -13.64
C GLY A 388 6.48 6.50 -13.53
N LEU A 389 7.44 7.19 -14.15
CA LEU A 389 7.44 8.65 -14.28
C LEU A 389 6.22 9.15 -15.05
N GLY A 390 5.81 8.46 -16.11
CA GLY A 390 4.60 8.78 -16.87
C GLY A 390 3.33 8.72 -16.00
N ILE A 391 3.21 7.68 -15.16
CA ILE A 391 2.11 7.53 -14.21
C ILE A 391 2.08 8.71 -13.22
N LEU A 392 3.22 9.05 -12.60
CA LEU A 392 3.31 10.17 -11.67
C LEU A 392 3.06 11.54 -12.34
N ARG A 393 3.56 11.75 -13.56
CA ARG A 393 3.43 13.01 -14.30
C ARG A 393 2.04 13.22 -14.88
N LYS A 394 1.33 12.16 -15.27
CA LYS A 394 -0.12 12.25 -15.57
C LYS A 394 -0.81 12.95 -14.40
N GLY A 395 -0.52 12.48 -13.18
CA GLY A 395 -0.97 13.09 -11.93
C GLY A 395 -0.58 14.55 -11.73
N ALA A 396 0.68 14.92 -12.01
CA ALA A 396 1.18 16.26 -11.78
C ALA A 396 0.73 17.30 -12.83
N SER A 397 0.59 16.90 -14.10
CA SER A 397 0.36 17.83 -15.23
C SER A 397 -1.09 18.29 -15.38
N GLN A 398 -2.08 17.49 -14.95
CA GLN A 398 -3.49 17.88 -15.02
C GLN A 398 -3.96 18.65 -13.76
N CYS A 399 -3.21 18.62 -12.68
CA CYS A 399 -3.49 19.38 -11.44
C CYS A 399 -2.89 20.79 -11.51
N GLY A 400 -3.16 21.50 -12.60
CA GLY A 400 -2.48 22.74 -12.99
C GLY A 400 -2.28 23.77 -11.87
N SER A 401 -1.11 24.41 -11.90
CA SER A 401 -0.76 25.71 -11.27
C SER A 401 -0.94 25.87 -9.76
N LEU A 402 0.15 25.65 -9.01
CA LEU A 402 0.59 26.44 -7.84
C LEU A 402 2.12 26.24 -7.77
N SER A 403 3.04 27.19 -7.85
CA SER A 403 3.08 28.64 -8.05
C SER A 403 4.56 28.98 -8.28
N GLU A 404 4.84 30.04 -9.04
CA GLU A 404 6.15 30.72 -8.98
C GLU A 404 6.53 30.93 -7.49
N GLY A 405 7.65 30.34 -7.04
CA GLY A 405 8.21 30.52 -5.69
C GLY A 405 7.82 29.54 -4.57
N GLY A 406 7.03 28.48 -4.82
CA GLY A 406 6.58 27.54 -3.78
C GLY A 406 7.35 26.21 -3.73
N THR A 407 7.63 25.68 -2.53
CA THR A 407 8.31 24.40 -2.28
C THR A 407 7.84 23.25 -3.20
N PRO A 408 8.75 22.40 -3.72
CA PRO A 408 8.37 21.28 -4.59
C PRO A 408 7.42 20.35 -3.86
N THR A 409 6.33 19.94 -4.54
CA THR A 409 5.41 18.94 -3.99
C THR A 409 6.13 17.62 -3.78
N PHE A 410 5.68 16.80 -2.84
CA PHE A 410 6.29 15.50 -2.55
C PHE A 410 6.42 14.62 -3.81
N VAL A 411 5.43 14.68 -4.70
CA VAL A 411 5.45 13.99 -6.00
C VAL A 411 6.60 14.47 -6.89
N VAL A 412 6.90 15.78 -6.91
CA VAL A 412 8.03 16.33 -7.67
C VAL A 412 9.36 15.80 -7.16
N ALA A 413 9.53 15.66 -5.84
CA ALA A 413 10.75 15.08 -5.27
C ALA A 413 10.92 13.60 -5.68
N LEU A 414 9.85 12.81 -5.68
CA LEU A 414 9.88 11.42 -6.19
C LEU A 414 10.20 11.36 -7.68
N VAL A 415 9.61 12.25 -8.48
CA VAL A 415 9.89 12.35 -9.92
C VAL A 415 11.36 12.65 -10.17
N GLN A 416 11.97 13.59 -9.42
CA GLN A 416 13.40 13.90 -9.55
C GLN A 416 14.28 12.70 -9.21
N LEU A 417 13.97 12.01 -8.10
CA LEU A 417 14.68 10.80 -7.69
C LEU A 417 14.60 9.69 -8.74
N MET A 418 13.41 9.44 -9.28
CA MET A 418 13.20 8.43 -10.33
C MET A 418 13.91 8.78 -11.63
N ASN A 419 13.95 10.07 -12.03
CA ASN A 419 14.76 10.47 -13.20
C ASN A 419 16.26 10.19 -12.98
N ALA A 420 16.78 10.46 -11.77
CA ALA A 420 18.18 10.18 -11.45
C ALA A 420 18.51 8.69 -11.55
N LEU A 421 17.62 7.82 -11.03
CA LEU A 421 17.77 6.35 -11.13
C LEU A 421 17.67 5.84 -12.57
N GLY A 422 16.77 6.41 -13.38
CA GLY A 422 16.66 6.09 -14.80
C GLY A 422 17.94 6.42 -15.56
N ASN A 423 18.47 7.63 -15.35
CA ASN A 423 19.73 8.06 -15.97
C ASN A 423 20.91 7.21 -15.52
N ALA A 424 20.96 6.78 -14.26
CA ALA A 424 22.00 5.90 -13.75
C ALA A 424 22.01 4.53 -14.49
N ALA A 425 20.84 3.98 -14.82
CA ALA A 425 20.76 2.77 -15.64
C ALA A 425 21.30 2.98 -17.06
N ASP A 426 20.98 4.12 -17.70
CA ASP A 426 21.53 4.47 -19.01
C ASP A 426 23.07 4.55 -18.98
N THR A 427 23.65 5.10 -17.92
CA THR A 427 25.12 5.22 -17.79
C THR A 427 25.85 3.88 -17.68
N ILE A 428 25.16 2.82 -17.24
CA ILE A 428 25.72 1.46 -17.11
C ILE A 428 25.49 0.64 -18.40
N GLY A 429 24.88 1.24 -19.43
CA GLY A 429 24.62 0.59 -20.72
C GLY A 429 23.30 -0.19 -20.79
N LEU A 430 22.42 -0.03 -19.80
CA LEU A 430 21.14 -0.75 -19.68
C LEU A 430 19.92 0.10 -20.12
N GLY A 431 20.12 0.98 -21.11
CA GLY A 431 19.16 2.00 -21.58
C GLY A 431 18.21 1.60 -22.70
#